data_AF-A0A8H6S3W1-F1
#
_entry.id   AF-A0A8H6S3W1-F1
#
_cell.length_a   1.000
_cell.length_b   1.000
_cell.length_c   1.000
_cell.angle_alpha   90.00
_cell.angle_beta   90.00
_cell.angle_gamma   90.00
#
_symmetry.space_group_name_H-M   'P 1'
#
loop_
_entity.id
_entity.type
_entity.pdbx_description
1 polymer ?
#
loop_
_entity_poly.entity_id
_entity_poly.type
_entity_poly.pdbx_seq_one_letter_code
_entity_poly.pdbx_strand_id
1 'polypeptide(L)'
;MPTPRPLPSTSLLVACIAVATWFVVRPFIDPFPPASDTLHFRRILALCTRRDAVYHSGRGACVHPRKPEGHRIYSNSTRAQCAPESQGLVCAAIYILLLILFIPFAFSDAISSAASAKDVEGIVVTEFPHYQLSVYLSSLLSLLIATMLGFLDDVFDIRWRHKIPIPIIASIPLLMVYYAERGNTHVVVPLPLRFLFGTLVNLGPLYYIYMSLLSTFATNSFNILAGINGSEVSQAVIIALSVILNDLLYLPWPLDFRIPLHLLGSRKEVEIGGVWSAGMAYGSRELVERHLFSLYFMLPLLAVCTGFMYHNWYPARAFPGDTLCYVTGMAFAVVGIQAHFSKTLLLFFIPQIFNFLLSCPQLFGLVPCPRHRVPRIDHDTNLLYPSQAPFEQKPPSKLATLILRVLSTLGLAKLTIEPSTGAIASTTNLTILNFFLVRLGPMTEKRLVQVLMAAQVGGSVLAFVVRYGLAGLVYDGNRR
;
A
#
# COMPACT_ATOMS: atom_id res chain seq x y z
N MET A 1 -15.80 -16.74 23.59
CA MET A 1 -15.29 -15.37 23.31
C MET A 1 -13.77 -15.47 23.15
N PRO A 2 -13.14 -14.86 22.14
CA PRO A 2 -11.70 -14.67 22.19
C PRO A 2 -11.38 -13.73 23.36
N THR A 3 -10.51 -14.18 24.26
CA THR A 3 -10.02 -13.38 25.39
C THR A 3 -9.47 -12.04 24.89
N PRO A 4 -9.74 -10.91 25.57
CA PRO A 4 -9.10 -9.64 25.23
C PRO A 4 -7.59 -9.84 25.30
N ARG A 5 -6.92 -9.63 24.16
CA ARG A 5 -5.45 -9.64 24.11
C ARG A 5 -4.95 -8.46 24.96
N PRO A 6 -3.84 -8.62 25.70
CA PRO A 6 -3.33 -7.60 26.60
C PRO A 6 -3.13 -6.28 25.85
N LEU A 7 -3.49 -5.18 26.53
CA LEU A 7 -3.23 -3.81 26.08
C LEU A 7 -1.76 -3.47 26.30
N PRO A 8 -1.17 -2.56 25.49
CA PRO A 8 0.07 -1.94 25.93
C PRO A 8 -0.13 -1.02 27.11
N SER A 9 0.96 -0.93 27.85
CA SER A 9 1.26 0.20 28.70
C SER A 9 1.38 1.51 27.92
N THR A 10 1.15 2.64 28.58
CA THR A 10 1.41 4.04 28.16
C THR A 10 2.79 4.33 27.54
N SER A 11 3.65 3.33 27.43
CA SER A 11 5.01 3.38 26.90
C SER A 11 5.14 3.91 25.47
N LEU A 12 4.18 3.69 24.57
CA LEU A 12 4.27 4.22 23.20
C LEU A 12 4.12 5.75 23.18
N LEU A 13 3.08 6.28 23.82
CA LEU A 13 2.82 7.72 23.84
C LEU A 13 4.01 8.45 24.51
N VAL A 14 4.50 7.90 25.62
CA VAL A 14 5.69 8.42 26.31
C VAL A 14 6.93 8.35 25.41
N ALA A 15 7.12 7.26 24.64
CA ALA A 15 8.22 7.16 23.69
C ALA A 15 8.10 8.16 22.53
N CYS A 16 6.92 8.33 21.92
CA CYS A 16 6.69 9.30 20.86
C CYS A 16 6.89 10.73 21.34
N ILE A 17 6.43 11.07 22.55
CA ILE A 17 6.67 12.37 23.18
C ILE A 17 8.16 12.56 23.45
N ALA A 18 8.84 11.58 24.06
CA ALA A 18 10.27 11.67 24.33
C ALA A 18 11.10 11.86 23.05
N VAL A 19 10.73 11.17 21.97
CA VAL A 19 11.35 11.31 20.65
C VAL A 19 11.05 12.68 20.03
N ALA A 20 9.79 13.14 20.06
CA ALA A 20 9.42 14.46 19.55
C ALA A 20 10.10 15.59 20.33
N THR A 21 10.12 15.51 21.66
CA THR A 21 10.84 16.43 22.54
C THR A 21 12.34 16.40 22.25
N TRP A 22 12.94 15.22 22.02
CA TRP A 22 14.32 15.12 21.57
C TRP A 22 14.53 15.87 20.26
N PHE A 23 13.64 15.79 19.26
CA PHE A 23 13.79 16.55 18.01
C PHE A 23 13.62 18.05 18.14
N VAL A 24 12.76 18.51 19.05
CA VAL A 24 12.62 19.94 19.33
C VAL A 24 13.85 20.48 20.05
N VAL A 25 14.44 19.70 20.96
CA VAL A 25 15.56 20.12 21.80
C VAL A 25 16.93 19.90 21.13
N ARG A 26 17.08 18.85 20.31
CA ARG A 26 18.34 18.44 19.67
C ARG A 26 19.02 19.54 18.85
N PRO A 27 18.33 20.37 18.04
CA PRO A 27 18.97 21.47 17.31
C PRO A 27 19.65 22.51 18.20
N PHE A 28 19.40 22.48 19.51
CA PHE A 28 19.97 23.40 20.50
C PHE A 28 21.10 22.78 21.34
N ILE A 29 21.58 21.56 21.02
CA ILE A 29 22.65 20.86 21.76
C ILE A 29 23.87 20.63 20.84
N ASP A 30 25.05 21.12 21.28
CA ASP A 30 26.37 20.84 20.68
C ASP A 30 27.22 19.93 21.59
N PRO A 31 28.04 18.99 21.05
CA PRO A 31 28.26 18.69 19.63
C PRO A 31 27.19 17.76 19.03
N PHE A 32 27.11 17.75 17.70
CA PHE A 32 26.24 16.82 16.96
C PHE A 32 26.64 15.34 17.22
N PRO A 33 25.72 14.46 17.64
CA PRO A 33 26.02 13.04 17.79
C PRO A 33 26.25 12.35 16.43
N PRO A 34 27.11 11.32 16.36
CA PRO A 34 27.43 10.61 15.13
C PRO A 34 26.25 9.74 14.63
N ALA A 35 26.33 9.29 13.36
CA ALA A 35 25.37 8.52 12.54
C ALA A 35 24.75 7.22 13.12
N SER A 36 24.85 7.00 14.43
CA SER A 36 24.07 6.07 15.24
C SER A 36 22.54 6.33 15.24
N ASP A 37 22.09 7.38 14.56
CA ASP A 37 20.68 7.79 14.39
C ASP A 37 19.79 6.72 13.70
N THR A 38 20.38 5.83 12.90
CA THR A 38 19.65 4.66 12.36
C THR A 38 19.16 3.72 13.47
N LEU A 39 19.83 3.68 14.63
CA LEU A 39 19.41 2.89 15.79
C LEU A 39 18.17 3.50 16.46
N HIS A 40 18.05 4.82 16.50
CA HIS A 40 16.88 5.51 17.03
C HIS A 40 15.65 5.32 16.13
N PHE A 41 15.81 5.44 14.81
CA PHE A 41 14.73 5.11 13.87
C PHE A 41 14.34 3.63 13.93
N ARG A 42 15.32 2.70 14.03
CA ARG A 42 15.05 1.27 14.25
C ARG A 42 14.28 1.02 15.56
N ARG A 43 14.59 1.76 16.63
CA ARG A 43 13.86 1.69 17.91
C ARG A 43 12.44 2.23 17.78
N ILE A 44 12.23 3.34 17.07
CA ILE A 44 10.90 3.92 16.80
C ILE A 44 10.06 2.95 15.95
N LEU A 45 10.62 2.41 14.87
CA LEU A 45 9.97 1.41 14.02
C LEU A 45 9.62 0.15 14.84
N ALA A 46 10.54 -0.35 15.65
CA ALA A 46 10.29 -1.49 16.54
C ALA A 46 9.21 -1.20 17.60
N LEU A 47 9.16 0.02 18.14
CA LEU A 47 8.11 0.46 19.06
C LEU A 47 6.74 0.52 18.38
N CYS A 48 6.66 0.97 17.12
CA CYS A 48 5.41 1.01 16.36
C CYS A 48 4.95 -0.36 15.87
N THR A 49 5.86 -1.32 15.66
CA THR A 49 5.51 -2.73 15.41
C THR A 49 4.97 -3.47 16.65
N ARG A 50 5.07 -2.90 17.87
CA ARG A 50 4.43 -3.53 19.03
C ARG A 50 2.92 -3.57 18.79
N ARG A 51 2.33 -4.75 19.07
CA ARG A 51 0.92 -5.21 18.86
C ARG A 51 -0.20 -4.33 19.44
N ASP A 52 0.19 -3.18 19.90
CA ASP A 52 -0.23 -2.55 21.11
C ASP A 52 -0.46 -1.08 20.74
N ALA A 53 0.50 -0.50 20.01
CA ALA A 53 0.52 0.89 19.58
C ALA A 53 -0.74 1.34 18.85
N VAL A 54 -1.36 0.41 18.12
CA VAL A 54 -2.54 0.68 17.28
C VAL A 54 -3.86 0.59 18.07
N TYR A 55 -3.87 -0.02 19.26
CA TYR A 55 -5.11 -0.29 20.00
C TYR A 55 -5.50 0.79 21.02
N HIS A 56 -4.56 1.66 21.44
CA HIS A 56 -4.81 2.60 22.54
C HIS A 56 -5.86 3.68 22.23
N SER A 57 -6.21 3.89 20.96
CA SER A 57 -7.21 4.87 20.53
C SER A 57 -8.66 4.34 20.56
N GLY A 58 -8.87 3.05 20.77
CA GLY A 58 -10.18 2.38 20.72
C GLY A 58 -10.98 2.37 22.04
N ARG A 59 -10.63 3.19 23.04
CA ARG A 59 -11.51 3.44 24.21
C ARG A 59 -12.54 4.54 23.97
N GLY A 60 -12.44 5.27 22.86
CA GLY A 60 -13.38 6.33 22.52
C GLY A 60 -14.57 5.81 21.73
N ALA A 61 -15.63 5.43 22.44
CA ALA A 61 -16.97 5.18 21.93
C ALA A 61 -17.10 4.10 20.83
N CYS A 62 -18.06 3.20 20.97
CA CYS A 62 -18.84 2.88 19.77
C CYS A 62 -19.30 4.24 19.25
N VAL A 63 -18.64 4.81 18.22
CA VAL A 63 -19.29 5.81 17.38
C VAL A 63 -20.56 5.11 17.00
N HIS A 64 -21.67 5.49 17.64
CA HIS A 64 -22.96 4.91 17.37
C HIS A 64 -23.10 5.09 15.88
N PRO A 65 -23.06 4.01 15.10
CA PRO A 65 -23.14 4.21 13.69
C PRO A 65 -24.55 4.77 13.52
N ARG A 66 -24.66 5.96 12.89
CA ARG A 66 -25.94 6.38 12.30
C ARG A 66 -26.40 5.38 11.22
N LYS A 67 -25.68 4.27 11.05
CA LYS A 67 -25.94 3.11 10.22
C LYS A 67 -26.10 1.87 11.09
N PRO A 68 -27.09 1.01 10.85
CA PRO A 68 -27.09 -0.36 11.38
C PRO A 68 -25.94 -1.24 10.82
N GLU A 69 -24.94 -0.70 10.11
CA GLU A 69 -24.16 -1.43 9.10
C GLU A 69 -22.78 -1.93 9.56
N GLY A 70 -22.31 -1.56 10.77
CA GLY A 70 -21.08 -2.12 11.38
C GLY A 70 -21.26 -3.53 11.95
N HIS A 71 -22.31 -4.24 11.53
CA HIS A 71 -22.49 -5.63 11.87
C HIS A 71 -21.44 -6.43 11.11
N ARG A 72 -20.69 -7.28 11.81
CA ARG A 72 -19.98 -8.39 11.15
C ARG A 72 -20.99 -9.07 10.23
N ILE A 73 -20.87 -8.86 8.92
CA ILE A 73 -21.75 -9.45 7.89
C ILE A 73 -21.84 -10.98 8.05
N TYR A 74 -20.82 -11.55 8.72
CA TYR A 74 -20.63 -12.98 8.97
C TYR A 74 -20.84 -13.44 10.42
N SER A 75 -21.40 -12.64 11.33
CA SER A 75 -21.55 -13.00 12.76
C SER A 75 -22.99 -13.35 13.15
N ASN A 76 -23.18 -14.54 13.70
CA ASN A 76 -24.49 -15.10 14.08
C ASN A 76 -24.94 -14.77 15.52
N SER A 77 -24.40 -13.74 16.17
CA SER A 77 -24.71 -13.47 17.57
C SER A 77 -25.78 -12.38 17.73
N THR A 78 -26.88 -12.72 18.43
CA THR A 78 -27.90 -11.80 18.97
C THR A 78 -27.34 -10.73 19.93
N ARG A 79 -26.04 -10.77 20.22
CA ARG A 79 -25.23 -9.68 20.79
C ARG A 79 -24.08 -9.34 19.84
N ALA A 80 -24.38 -8.76 18.68
CA ALA A 80 -23.36 -8.19 17.80
C ALA A 80 -22.64 -7.06 18.56
N GLN A 81 -21.52 -7.39 19.22
CA GLN A 81 -20.62 -6.37 19.74
C GLN A 81 -20.11 -5.57 18.54
N CYS A 82 -20.46 -4.28 18.49
CA CYS A 82 -19.97 -3.34 17.50
C CYS A 82 -18.43 -3.37 17.53
N ALA A 83 -17.81 -3.90 16.49
CA ALA A 83 -16.37 -3.70 16.32
C ALA A 83 -16.16 -2.25 15.85
N PRO A 84 -15.18 -1.52 16.37
CA PRO A 84 -14.92 -0.16 15.92
C PRO A 84 -14.55 -0.14 14.43
N GLU A 85 -15.28 0.67 13.68
CA GLU A 85 -15.04 0.99 12.27
C GLU A 85 -13.97 2.10 12.15
N SER A 86 -13.40 2.27 10.96
CA SER A 86 -12.45 3.36 10.64
C SER A 86 -11.20 3.42 11.53
N GLN A 87 -10.75 2.29 12.07
CA GLN A 87 -9.48 2.21 12.80
C GLN A 87 -8.27 2.44 11.88
N GLY A 88 -8.48 2.49 10.57
CA GLY A 88 -7.54 3.02 9.60
C GLY A 88 -7.12 4.46 9.87
N LEU A 89 -7.96 5.30 10.48
CA LEU A 89 -7.58 6.66 10.87
C LEU A 89 -6.44 6.67 11.89
N VAL A 90 -6.53 5.79 12.90
CA VAL A 90 -5.49 5.64 13.93
C VAL A 90 -4.17 5.18 13.29
N CYS A 91 -4.27 4.20 12.39
CA CYS A 91 -3.12 3.71 11.63
C CYS A 91 -2.49 4.83 10.80
N ALA A 92 -3.30 5.58 10.04
CA ALA A 92 -2.85 6.68 9.21
C ALA A 92 -2.21 7.80 10.03
N ALA A 93 -2.78 8.15 11.19
CA ALA A 93 -2.22 9.15 12.09
C ALA A 93 -0.84 8.74 12.62
N ILE A 94 -0.69 7.48 13.07
CA ILE A 94 0.62 6.96 13.51
C ILE A 94 1.61 6.96 12.34
N TYR A 95 1.19 6.48 11.17
CA TYR A 95 2.03 6.45 9.97
C TYR A 95 2.53 7.84 9.58
N ILE A 96 1.64 8.83 9.49
CA ILE A 96 1.99 10.20 9.12
C ILE A 96 2.85 10.85 10.21
N LEU A 97 2.54 10.64 11.49
CA LEU A 97 3.37 11.14 12.59
C LEU A 97 4.80 10.59 12.51
N LEU A 98 4.96 9.30 12.20
CA LEU A 98 6.27 8.70 12.00
C LEU A 98 7.03 9.35 10.85
N LEU A 99 6.37 9.62 9.72
CA LEU A 99 6.98 10.30 8.59
C LEU A 99 7.39 11.74 8.93
N ILE A 100 6.58 12.47 9.70
CA ILE A 100 6.92 13.83 10.14
C ILE A 100 8.13 13.81 11.09
N LEU A 101 8.11 12.93 12.09
CA LEU A 101 9.22 12.78 13.05
C LEU A 101 10.50 12.25 12.38
N PHE A 102 10.38 11.62 11.22
CA PHE A 102 11.53 11.12 10.47
C PHE A 102 12.24 12.20 9.62
N ILE A 103 11.60 13.35 9.35
CA ILE A 103 12.19 14.40 8.50
C ILE A 103 13.61 14.79 8.95
N PRO A 104 13.87 15.13 10.23
CA PRO A 104 15.21 15.57 10.64
C PRO A 104 16.29 14.50 10.46
N PHE A 105 15.91 13.21 10.52
CA PHE A 105 16.81 12.09 10.28
C PHE A 105 17.08 11.89 8.79
N ALA A 106 16.05 11.95 7.94
CA ALA A 106 16.22 11.81 6.50
C ALA A 106 17.19 12.85 5.90
N PHE A 107 17.33 13.99 6.58
CA PHE A 107 18.16 15.13 6.18
C PHE A 107 19.31 15.42 7.17
N SER A 108 19.65 14.51 8.09
CA SER A 108 20.63 14.75 9.15
C SER A 108 22.01 15.14 8.63
N ASP A 109 22.45 14.50 7.55
CA ASP A 109 23.76 14.73 6.93
C ASP A 109 23.82 16.13 6.31
N ALA A 110 22.73 16.56 5.67
CA ALA A 110 22.62 17.91 5.13
C ALA A 110 22.54 18.98 6.23
N ILE A 111 21.78 18.70 7.30
CA ILE A 111 21.64 19.61 8.45
C ILE A 111 22.98 19.76 9.19
N SER A 112 23.71 18.67 9.40
CA SER A 112 25.02 18.68 10.06
C SER A 112 26.09 19.37 9.22
N SER A 113 26.08 19.15 7.90
CA SER A 113 26.97 19.85 6.97
C SER A 113 26.69 21.36 6.95
N ALA A 114 25.41 21.77 6.94
CA ALA A 114 25.03 23.18 7.00
C ALA A 114 25.37 23.84 8.34
N ALA A 115 25.30 23.11 9.46
CA ALA A 115 25.71 23.61 10.77
C ALA A 115 27.24 23.78 10.88
N SER A 116 28.00 22.85 10.28
CA SER A 116 29.47 22.87 10.27
C SER A 116 30.07 23.88 9.28
N ALA A 117 29.29 24.31 8.27
CA ALA A 117 29.72 25.28 7.26
C ALA A 117 29.97 26.69 7.81
N LYS A 118 29.68 26.97 9.08
CA LYS A 118 30.01 28.26 9.72
C LYS A 118 31.52 28.46 9.94
N ASP A 119 32.34 27.41 9.91
CA ASP A 119 33.76 27.46 10.30
C ASP A 119 34.77 27.07 9.20
N VAL A 120 34.36 26.87 7.94
CA VAL A 120 35.28 26.41 6.88
C VAL A 120 35.32 27.37 5.69
N GLU A 121 36.46 28.08 5.53
CA GLU A 121 36.84 28.86 4.33
C GLU A 121 37.15 27.93 3.13
N GLY A 122 36.19 27.09 2.72
CA GLY A 122 36.33 26.10 1.65
C GLY A 122 35.47 26.41 0.42
N ILE A 123 35.97 26.04 -0.76
CA ILE A 123 35.37 26.28 -2.09
C ILE A 123 34.11 25.44 -2.35
N VAL A 124 33.76 24.49 -1.47
CA VAL A 124 32.59 23.61 -1.63
C VAL A 124 31.51 23.99 -0.63
N VAL A 125 30.57 24.81 -1.06
CA VAL A 125 29.32 25.07 -0.30
C VAL A 125 28.41 23.86 -0.49
N THR A 126 28.27 23.03 0.55
CA THR A 126 27.23 21.99 0.58
C THR A 126 25.87 22.65 0.75
N GLU A 127 25.14 22.84 -0.33
CA GLU A 127 23.78 23.37 -0.31
C GLU A 127 22.79 22.36 0.29
N PHE A 128 21.77 22.87 0.98
CA PHE A 128 20.72 22.03 1.55
C PHE A 128 19.87 21.40 0.42
N PRO A 129 19.53 20.09 0.50
CA PRO A 129 18.80 19.36 -0.53
C PRO A 129 17.31 19.73 -0.56
N HIS A 130 17.00 20.95 -1.03
CA HIS A 130 15.63 21.48 -1.11
C HIS A 130 14.72 20.64 -2.02
N TYR A 131 15.28 20.05 -3.09
CA TYR A 131 14.57 19.16 -4.00
C TYR A 131 14.02 17.92 -3.27
N GLN A 132 14.87 17.18 -2.57
CA GLN A 132 14.46 15.97 -1.85
C GLN A 132 13.46 16.33 -0.73
N LEU A 133 13.61 17.49 -0.09
CA LEU A 133 12.65 17.98 0.90
C LEU A 133 11.30 18.34 0.27
N SER A 134 11.26 19.00 -0.88
CA SER A 134 10.00 19.36 -1.58
C SER A 134 9.22 18.11 -2.01
N VAL A 135 9.93 17.10 -2.52
CA VAL A 135 9.40 15.77 -2.86
C VAL A 135 8.84 15.06 -1.62
N TYR A 136 9.53 15.10 -0.49
CA TYR A 136 9.07 14.49 0.76
C TYR A 136 7.84 15.18 1.34
N LEU A 137 7.85 16.52 1.41
CA LEU A 137 6.74 17.30 1.98
C LEU A 137 5.47 17.24 1.12
N SER A 138 5.60 17.27 -0.21
CA SER A 138 4.45 17.10 -1.12
C SER A 138 3.82 15.71 -1.00
N SER A 139 4.65 14.69 -0.85
CA SER A 139 4.22 13.31 -0.61
C SER A 139 3.45 13.17 0.71
N LEU A 140 3.96 13.78 1.78
CA LEU A 140 3.27 13.88 3.07
C LEU A 140 1.93 14.63 2.96
N LEU A 141 1.88 15.74 2.23
CA LEU A 141 0.66 16.51 2.03
C LEU A 141 -0.39 15.71 1.26
N SER A 142 0.01 14.98 0.21
CA SER A 142 -0.88 14.05 -0.51
C SER A 142 -1.43 12.95 0.39
N LEU A 143 -0.62 12.39 1.30
CA LEU A 143 -1.06 11.40 2.29
C LEU A 143 -2.04 11.97 3.32
N LEU A 144 -1.80 13.19 3.81
CA LEU A 144 -2.70 13.90 4.73
C LEU A 144 -4.07 14.14 4.08
N ILE A 145 -4.08 14.63 2.83
CA ILE A 145 -5.32 14.85 2.08
C ILE A 145 -6.04 13.52 1.82
N ALA A 146 -5.33 12.47 1.43
CA ALA A 146 -5.93 11.13 1.24
C ALA A 146 -6.52 10.56 2.54
N THR A 147 -5.84 10.76 3.68
CA THR A 147 -6.32 10.35 5.00
C THR A 147 -7.60 11.08 5.37
N MET A 148 -7.60 12.40 5.23
CA MET A 148 -8.76 13.23 5.50
C MET A 148 -9.95 12.80 4.63
N LEU A 149 -9.73 12.62 3.33
CA LEU A 149 -10.79 12.27 2.39
C LEU A 149 -11.33 10.84 2.61
N GLY A 150 -10.46 9.87 2.92
CA GLY A 150 -10.90 8.53 3.29
C GLY A 150 -11.71 8.51 4.58
N PHE A 151 -11.33 9.33 5.58
CA PHE A 151 -12.11 9.50 6.80
C PHE A 151 -13.45 10.20 6.55
N LEU A 152 -13.48 11.20 5.69
CA LEU A 152 -14.73 11.83 5.26
C LEU A 152 -15.63 10.83 4.53
N ASP A 153 -15.09 9.94 3.72
CA ASP A 153 -15.85 8.87 3.05
C ASP A 153 -16.47 7.91 4.08
N ASP A 154 -15.70 7.50 5.08
CA ASP A 154 -16.18 6.67 6.20
C ASP A 154 -17.31 7.34 7.01
N VAL A 155 -17.19 8.63 7.29
CA VAL A 155 -18.16 9.38 8.11
C VAL A 155 -19.42 9.75 7.32
N PHE A 156 -19.27 10.16 6.07
CA PHE A 156 -20.36 10.71 5.25
C PHE A 156 -20.96 9.73 4.25
N ASP A 157 -20.38 8.53 4.08
CA ASP A 157 -20.84 7.51 3.11
C ASP A 157 -21.02 8.11 1.71
N ILE A 158 -19.93 8.65 1.17
CA ILE A 158 -19.96 9.45 -0.04
C ILE A 158 -20.40 8.59 -1.24
N ARG A 159 -21.26 9.16 -2.09
CA ARG A 159 -21.74 8.46 -3.30
C ARG A 159 -20.57 8.12 -4.23
N TRP A 160 -20.61 6.95 -4.87
CA TRP A 160 -19.56 6.44 -5.76
C TRP A 160 -19.05 7.44 -6.82
N ARG A 161 -19.95 8.27 -7.37
CA ARG A 161 -19.63 9.30 -8.36
C ARG A 161 -18.68 10.39 -7.85
N HIS A 162 -18.60 10.57 -6.54
CA HIS A 162 -17.68 11.51 -5.90
C HIS A 162 -16.42 10.79 -5.40
N LYS A 163 -16.44 9.45 -5.25
CA LYS A 163 -15.24 8.66 -4.90
C LYS A 163 -14.16 8.67 -5.99
N ILE A 164 -14.52 8.87 -7.26
CA ILE A 164 -13.57 8.97 -8.39
C ILE A 164 -12.72 10.26 -8.35
N PRO A 165 -13.30 11.48 -8.24
CA PRO A 165 -12.51 12.71 -8.22
C PRO A 165 -11.73 12.94 -6.91
N ILE A 166 -12.08 12.27 -5.82
CA ILE A 166 -11.46 12.48 -4.50
C ILE A 166 -9.94 12.17 -4.50
N PRO A 167 -9.46 11.00 -4.99
CA PRO A 167 -8.03 10.72 -5.08
C PRO A 167 -7.25 11.62 -6.06
N ILE A 168 -7.94 12.19 -7.06
CA ILE A 168 -7.36 13.17 -8.00
C ILE A 168 -6.93 14.41 -7.23
N ILE A 169 -7.80 14.94 -6.36
CA ILE A 169 -7.49 16.10 -5.51
C ILE A 169 -6.30 15.81 -4.60
N ALA A 170 -6.28 14.63 -3.99
CA ALA A 170 -5.17 14.22 -3.13
C ALA A 170 -3.82 14.09 -3.86
N SER A 171 -3.84 13.85 -5.18
CA SER A 171 -2.62 13.79 -6.00
C SER A 171 -2.07 15.15 -6.44
N ILE A 172 -2.79 16.26 -6.23
CA ILE A 172 -2.36 17.60 -6.71
C ILE A 172 -0.99 18.03 -6.15
N PRO A 173 -0.69 17.93 -4.84
CA PRO A 173 0.63 18.32 -4.32
C PRO A 173 1.78 17.60 -5.01
N LEU A 174 1.63 16.28 -5.18
CA LEU A 174 2.56 15.42 -5.88
C LEU A 174 2.79 15.87 -7.33
N LEU A 175 1.72 16.11 -8.07
CA LEU A 175 1.75 16.58 -9.47
C LEU A 175 2.44 17.93 -9.61
N MET A 176 2.18 18.86 -8.68
CA MET A 176 2.75 20.21 -8.69
C MET A 176 4.25 20.19 -8.43
N VAL A 177 4.74 19.40 -7.47
CA VAL A 177 6.18 19.26 -7.25
C VAL A 177 6.84 18.56 -8.43
N TYR A 178 6.23 17.50 -8.97
CA TYR A 178 6.76 16.85 -10.18
C TYR A 178 6.92 17.83 -11.35
N TYR A 179 5.96 18.75 -11.51
CA TYR A 179 6.02 19.81 -12.52
C TYR A 179 7.09 20.87 -12.22
N ALA A 180 7.10 21.40 -11.00
CA ALA A 180 8.03 22.47 -10.58
C ALA A 180 9.49 22.04 -10.72
N GLU A 181 9.77 20.77 -10.41
CA GLU A 181 11.11 20.17 -10.49
C GLU A 181 11.46 19.65 -11.90
N ARG A 182 10.65 19.98 -12.92
CA ARG A 182 10.86 19.57 -14.33
C ARG A 182 10.98 18.05 -14.51
N GLY A 183 10.12 17.30 -13.82
CA GLY A 183 10.10 15.84 -13.88
C GLY A 183 9.95 15.29 -15.31
N ASN A 184 10.65 14.18 -15.59
CA ASN A 184 10.70 13.62 -16.93
C ASN A 184 9.34 13.06 -17.38
N THR A 185 8.85 13.48 -18.55
CA THR A 185 7.59 12.99 -19.15
C THR A 185 7.82 12.01 -20.30
N HIS A 186 9.07 11.62 -20.55
CA HIS A 186 9.40 10.60 -21.54
C HIS A 186 9.21 9.20 -20.98
N VAL A 187 8.54 8.35 -21.75
CA VAL A 187 8.35 6.94 -21.42
C VAL A 187 9.11 6.08 -22.41
N VAL A 188 9.86 5.12 -21.87
CA VAL A 188 10.51 4.08 -22.67
C VAL A 188 9.46 3.13 -23.23
N VAL A 189 9.46 2.97 -24.56
CA VAL A 189 8.52 2.11 -25.29
C VAL A 189 9.04 0.66 -25.31
N PRO A 190 8.19 -0.34 -24.99
CA PRO A 190 8.49 -1.76 -25.14
C PRO A 190 8.92 -2.12 -26.57
N LEU A 191 9.89 -3.04 -26.71
CA LEU A 191 10.42 -3.54 -28.00
C LEU A 191 9.34 -3.80 -29.05
N PRO A 192 8.23 -4.52 -28.76
CA PRO A 192 7.21 -4.81 -29.76
C PRO A 192 6.47 -3.58 -30.31
N LEU A 193 6.49 -2.45 -29.61
CA LEU A 193 5.76 -1.23 -29.98
C LEU A 193 6.69 -0.14 -30.56
N ARG A 194 8.00 -0.36 -30.56
CA ARG A 194 8.98 0.63 -31.02
C ARG A 194 8.86 0.94 -32.50
N PHE A 195 8.37 0.02 -33.31
CA PHE A 195 8.16 0.26 -34.74
C PHE A 195 7.11 1.36 -35.01
N LEU A 196 6.15 1.56 -34.11
CA LEU A 196 5.12 2.59 -34.22
C LEU A 196 5.53 3.90 -33.56
N PHE A 197 6.18 3.82 -32.41
CA PHE A 197 6.33 4.97 -31.50
C PHE A 197 7.78 5.38 -31.25
N GLY A 198 8.77 4.68 -31.84
CA GLY A 198 10.18 4.88 -31.54
C GLY A 198 10.59 4.34 -30.17
N THR A 199 11.79 4.69 -29.70
CA THR A 199 12.33 4.19 -28.42
C THR A 199 11.81 4.95 -27.20
N LEU A 200 11.57 6.25 -27.37
CA LEU A 200 11.16 7.20 -26.33
C LEU A 200 9.99 8.02 -26.87
N VAL A 201 8.93 8.09 -26.09
CA VAL A 201 7.76 8.94 -26.40
C VAL A 201 7.62 9.99 -25.32
N ASN A 202 7.55 11.26 -25.71
CA ASN A 202 7.18 12.33 -24.81
C ASN A 202 5.64 12.38 -24.68
N LEU A 203 5.12 12.05 -23.51
CA LEU A 203 3.68 12.11 -23.24
C LEU A 203 3.19 13.49 -22.80
N GLY A 204 4.11 14.37 -22.35
CA GLY A 204 3.77 15.71 -21.87
C GLY A 204 2.61 15.70 -20.85
N PRO A 205 1.51 16.45 -21.09
CA PRO A 205 0.35 16.48 -20.20
C PRO A 205 -0.29 15.11 -19.93
N LEU A 206 -0.23 14.17 -20.88
CA LEU A 206 -0.79 12.82 -20.69
C LEU A 206 -0.07 12.04 -19.59
N TYR A 207 1.20 12.36 -19.32
CA TYR A 207 1.94 11.76 -18.22
C TYR A 207 1.39 12.20 -16.84
N TYR A 208 0.95 13.46 -16.72
CA TYR A 208 0.30 13.97 -15.51
C TYR A 208 -1.07 13.34 -15.28
N ILE A 209 -1.85 13.15 -16.35
CA ILE A 209 -3.10 12.39 -16.29
C ILE A 209 -2.83 10.96 -15.82
N TYR A 210 -1.80 10.30 -16.38
CA TYR A 210 -1.39 8.96 -15.94
C TYR A 210 -1.04 8.92 -14.45
N MET A 211 -0.24 9.86 -13.94
CA MET A 211 0.11 9.91 -12.51
C MET A 211 -1.12 10.10 -11.61
N SER A 212 -2.05 10.97 -12.01
CA SER A 212 -3.30 11.17 -11.27
C SER A 212 -4.21 9.94 -11.29
N LEU A 213 -4.32 9.28 -12.46
CA LEU A 213 -5.08 8.03 -12.60
C LEU A 213 -4.42 6.87 -11.87
N LEU A 214 -3.08 6.83 -11.76
CA LEU A 214 -2.37 5.83 -10.98
C LEU A 214 -2.70 5.95 -9.48
N SER A 215 -2.71 7.17 -8.94
CA SER A 215 -3.18 7.44 -7.57
C SER A 215 -4.62 6.98 -7.37
N THR A 216 -5.51 7.40 -8.28
CA THR A 216 -6.93 7.04 -8.23
C THR A 216 -7.16 5.54 -8.35
N PHE A 217 -6.40 4.87 -9.20
CA PHE A 217 -6.44 3.42 -9.34
C PHE A 217 -5.95 2.75 -8.06
N ALA A 218 -4.83 3.19 -7.49
CA ALA A 218 -4.26 2.58 -6.29
C ALA A 218 -5.24 2.64 -5.10
N THR A 219 -5.84 3.79 -4.81
CA THR A 219 -6.80 3.93 -3.69
C THR A 219 -8.07 3.12 -3.91
N ASN A 220 -8.66 3.20 -5.11
CA ASN A 220 -9.93 2.54 -5.38
C ASN A 220 -9.77 1.02 -5.55
N SER A 221 -8.67 0.55 -6.14
CA SER A 221 -8.44 -0.88 -6.38
C SER A 221 -8.24 -1.65 -5.07
N PHE A 222 -7.60 -1.04 -4.08
CA PHE A 222 -7.56 -1.54 -2.70
C PHE A 222 -8.96 -1.57 -2.09
N ASN A 223 -9.73 -0.49 -2.23
CA ASN A 223 -11.05 -0.39 -1.60
C ASN A 223 -12.07 -1.39 -2.18
N ILE A 224 -12.05 -1.66 -3.49
CA ILE A 224 -12.96 -2.66 -4.09
C ILE A 224 -12.51 -4.10 -3.84
N LEU A 225 -11.30 -4.32 -3.31
CA LEU A 225 -10.74 -5.62 -2.97
C LEU A 225 -10.72 -5.81 -1.44
N ALA A 226 -11.90 -5.64 -0.85
CA ALA A 226 -12.14 -5.57 0.59
C ALA A 226 -13.36 -6.43 1.00
N GLY A 227 -13.63 -6.49 2.31
CA GLY A 227 -14.90 -7.02 2.84
C GLY A 227 -14.85 -8.42 3.44
N ILE A 228 -13.66 -9.00 3.63
CA ILE A 228 -13.45 -10.15 4.53
C ILE A 228 -12.34 -9.82 5.54
N ASN A 229 -12.42 -10.40 6.73
CA ASN A 229 -11.52 -10.14 7.85
C ASN A 229 -10.04 -10.33 7.46
N GLY A 230 -9.27 -9.24 7.52
CA GLY A 230 -7.83 -9.25 7.21
C GLY A 230 -7.48 -8.96 5.75
N SER A 231 -8.45 -8.82 4.84
CA SER A 231 -8.16 -8.72 3.40
C SER A 231 -7.39 -7.46 3.02
N GLU A 232 -7.81 -6.31 3.50
CA GLU A 232 -7.30 -4.98 3.15
C GLU A 232 -5.87 -4.82 3.67
N VAL A 233 -5.66 -5.10 4.95
CA VAL A 233 -4.35 -4.94 5.61
C VAL A 233 -3.34 -5.99 5.14
N SER A 234 -3.76 -7.23 4.88
CA SER A 234 -2.82 -8.29 4.47
C SER A 234 -2.23 -8.03 3.08
N GLN A 235 -3.04 -7.54 2.14
CA GLN A 235 -2.57 -7.13 0.83
C GLN A 235 -1.58 -5.95 0.94
N ALA A 236 -1.91 -4.94 1.76
CA ALA A 236 -1.03 -3.80 1.98
C ALA A 236 0.32 -4.24 2.56
N VAL A 237 0.33 -5.17 3.53
CA VAL A 237 1.56 -5.75 4.08
C VAL A 237 2.39 -6.45 3.01
N ILE A 238 1.79 -7.31 2.18
CA ILE A 238 2.52 -8.07 1.15
C ILE A 238 3.08 -7.13 0.08
N ILE A 239 2.30 -6.14 -0.36
CA ILE A 239 2.74 -5.17 -1.37
C ILE A 239 3.84 -4.27 -0.80
N ALA A 240 3.69 -3.74 0.43
CA ALA A 240 4.74 -2.94 1.08
C ALA A 240 6.04 -3.74 1.24
N LEU A 241 5.96 -5.01 1.66
CA LEU A 241 7.12 -5.89 1.74
C LEU A 241 7.76 -6.11 0.36
N SER A 242 6.95 -6.26 -0.69
CA SER A 242 7.45 -6.43 -2.06
C SER A 242 8.16 -5.18 -2.57
N VAL A 243 7.63 -3.99 -2.27
CA VAL A 243 8.29 -2.72 -2.60
C VAL A 243 9.59 -2.56 -1.80
N ILE A 244 9.59 -2.85 -0.50
CA ILE A 244 10.81 -2.84 0.33
C ILE A 244 11.86 -3.78 -0.27
N LEU A 245 11.50 -5.04 -0.53
CA LEU A 245 12.42 -6.01 -1.14
C LEU A 245 12.95 -5.53 -2.49
N ASN A 246 12.13 -4.84 -3.28
CA ASN A 246 12.57 -4.20 -4.51
C ASN A 246 13.57 -3.07 -4.25
N ASP A 247 13.28 -2.15 -3.34
CA ASP A 247 14.14 -1.00 -3.01
C ASP A 247 15.51 -1.45 -2.51
N LEU A 248 15.50 -2.46 -1.65
CA LEU A 248 16.68 -3.12 -1.10
C LEU A 248 17.66 -3.59 -2.21
N LEU A 249 17.17 -4.04 -3.37
CA LEU A 249 18.05 -4.46 -4.48
C LEU A 249 18.87 -3.29 -5.08
N TYR A 250 18.40 -2.06 -4.96
CA TYR A 250 19.09 -0.87 -5.48
C TYR A 250 19.96 -0.18 -4.42
N LEU A 251 19.86 -0.56 -3.15
CA LEU A 251 20.58 0.11 -2.07
C LEU A 251 21.95 -0.53 -1.79
N PRO A 252 22.96 0.29 -1.42
CA PRO A 252 24.17 -0.20 -0.79
C PRO A 252 23.91 -0.57 0.69
N TRP A 253 24.44 -1.71 1.09
CA TRP A 253 24.38 -2.31 2.42
C TRP A 253 25.76 -2.21 3.08
N PRO A 254 25.92 -1.43 4.15
CA PRO A 254 27.09 -1.54 5.00
C PRO A 254 26.96 -2.83 5.81
N LEU A 255 27.66 -3.89 5.40
CA LEU A 255 27.72 -5.15 6.14
C LEU A 255 29.15 -5.32 6.67
N ASP A 256 29.35 -4.87 7.91
CA ASP A 256 30.60 -5.05 8.63
C ASP A 256 30.47 -6.24 9.58
N PHE A 257 31.17 -7.33 9.27
CA PHE A 257 31.24 -8.50 10.16
C PHE A 257 32.54 -8.42 10.98
N ARG A 258 32.39 -8.13 12.27
CA ARG A 258 33.49 -8.25 13.24
C ARG A 258 33.50 -9.66 13.80
N ILE A 259 34.50 -10.46 13.42
CA ILE A 259 34.72 -11.78 14.01
C ILE A 259 35.64 -11.60 15.22
N PRO A 260 35.14 -11.78 16.46
CA PRO A 260 35.98 -11.71 17.65
C PRO A 260 36.92 -12.93 17.69
N LEU A 261 38.13 -12.79 17.14
CA LEU A 261 39.21 -13.80 17.20
C LEU A 261 39.79 -14.01 18.61
N HIS A 262 39.24 -13.31 19.61
CA HIS A 262 39.55 -13.49 21.03
C HIS A 262 39.36 -14.94 21.50
N LEU A 263 38.46 -15.69 20.85
CA LEU A 263 38.21 -17.13 21.11
C LEU A 263 39.31 -18.05 20.54
N LEU A 264 40.17 -17.56 19.65
CA LEU A 264 41.28 -18.27 19.02
C LEU A 264 42.67 -17.79 19.50
N GLY A 265 42.73 -17.00 20.59
CA GLY A 265 43.99 -16.62 21.24
C GLY A 265 44.75 -15.45 20.58
N SER A 266 44.18 -14.80 19.56
CA SER A 266 44.78 -13.63 18.91
C SER A 266 44.07 -12.33 19.31
N ARG A 267 44.84 -11.27 19.63
CA ARG A 267 44.33 -9.93 19.99
C ARG A 267 43.94 -9.07 18.77
N LYS A 268 44.01 -9.61 17.56
CA LYS A 268 43.62 -8.88 16.34
C LYS A 268 42.18 -9.21 15.96
N GLU A 269 41.32 -8.20 15.98
CA GLU A 269 40.03 -8.26 15.28
C GLU A 269 40.31 -8.24 13.78
N VAL A 270 39.81 -9.23 13.06
CA VAL A 270 39.79 -9.17 11.58
C VAL A 270 38.46 -8.53 11.22
N GLU A 271 38.51 -7.26 10.84
CA GLU A 271 37.38 -6.57 10.22
C GLU A 271 37.26 -7.06 8.76
N ILE A 272 36.26 -7.90 8.51
CA ILE A 272 35.78 -8.16 7.14
C ILE A 272 34.61 -7.20 6.93
N GLY A 273 34.94 -5.97 6.53
CA GLY A 273 33.99 -4.88 6.33
C GLY A 273 33.97 -4.38 4.88
N GLY A 274 32.81 -3.93 4.42
CA GLY A 274 32.61 -3.45 3.06
C GLY A 274 31.17 -3.06 2.75
N VAL A 275 31.00 -2.17 1.76
CA VAL A 275 29.69 -1.81 1.23
C VAL A 275 29.28 -2.87 0.20
N TRP A 276 28.37 -3.73 0.59
CA TRP A 276 27.72 -4.68 -0.32
C TRP A 276 26.64 -3.96 -1.10
N SER A 277 26.31 -4.38 -2.31
CA SER A 277 25.07 -3.97 -2.97
C SER A 277 24.61 -5.12 -3.86
N ALA A 278 23.32 -5.21 -4.16
CA ALA A 278 22.86 -6.19 -5.16
C ALA A 278 23.18 -5.73 -6.61
N GLY A 279 23.88 -4.60 -6.77
CA GLY A 279 24.36 -4.10 -8.05
C GLY A 279 23.29 -3.50 -8.96
N MET A 280 22.01 -3.51 -8.58
CA MET A 280 20.91 -3.11 -9.47
C MET A 280 20.80 -1.60 -9.70
N ALA A 281 21.50 -0.79 -8.91
CA ALA A 281 21.66 0.64 -9.18
C ALA A 281 22.70 0.95 -10.26
N TYR A 282 23.55 -0.01 -10.68
CA TYR A 282 24.60 0.18 -11.69
C TYR A 282 25.48 1.43 -11.46
N GLY A 283 25.76 1.77 -10.20
CA GLY A 283 26.53 2.96 -9.82
C GLY A 283 25.74 4.29 -9.89
N SER A 284 24.46 4.27 -10.26
CA SER A 284 23.61 5.47 -10.31
C SER A 284 23.19 5.91 -8.91
N ARG A 285 23.69 7.08 -8.49
CA ARG A 285 23.29 7.73 -7.25
C ARG A 285 21.80 8.11 -7.25
N GLU A 286 21.26 8.52 -8.40
CA GLU A 286 19.85 8.91 -8.53
C GLU A 286 18.90 7.72 -8.26
N LEU A 287 19.25 6.51 -8.73
CA LEU A 287 18.47 5.30 -8.44
C LEU A 287 18.52 4.95 -6.95
N VAL A 288 19.69 5.04 -6.33
CA VAL A 288 19.85 4.82 -4.88
C VAL A 288 18.98 5.80 -4.10
N GLU A 289 19.03 7.10 -4.42
CA GLU A 289 18.23 8.13 -3.74
C GLU A 289 16.72 7.91 -3.89
N ARG A 290 16.27 7.52 -5.09
CA ARG A 290 14.85 7.19 -5.35
C ARG A 290 14.36 5.99 -4.54
N HIS A 291 15.13 4.90 -4.50
CA HIS A 291 14.77 3.71 -3.74
C HIS A 291 14.91 3.93 -2.22
N LEU A 292 15.85 4.76 -1.79
CA LEU A 292 15.97 5.18 -0.39
C LEU A 292 14.77 6.03 0.03
N PHE A 293 14.35 6.97 -0.80
CA PHE A 293 13.11 7.73 -0.60
C PHE A 293 11.90 6.80 -0.43
N SER A 294 11.72 5.82 -1.32
CA SER A 294 10.64 4.84 -1.20
C SER A 294 10.69 4.08 0.13
N LEU A 295 11.88 3.64 0.54
CA LEU A 295 12.09 2.92 1.79
C LEU A 295 11.66 3.72 3.02
N TYR A 296 11.86 5.05 3.02
CA TYR A 296 11.42 5.96 4.10
C TYR A 296 9.91 5.91 4.32
N PHE A 297 9.12 5.72 3.25
CA PHE A 297 7.66 5.62 3.32
C PHE A 297 7.20 4.18 3.58
N MET A 298 7.83 3.19 2.96
CA MET A 298 7.34 1.81 3.02
C MET A 298 7.64 1.13 4.35
N LEU A 299 8.76 1.43 5.03
CA LEU A 299 9.07 0.83 6.33
C LEU A 299 8.04 1.19 7.42
N PRO A 300 7.72 2.49 7.67
CA PRO A 300 6.68 2.85 8.63
C PRO A 300 5.30 2.30 8.25
N LEU A 301 4.97 2.26 6.94
CA LEU A 301 3.71 1.69 6.47
C LEU A 301 3.61 0.20 6.82
N LEU A 302 4.65 -0.59 6.52
CA LEU A 302 4.71 -2.01 6.87
C LEU A 302 4.56 -2.22 8.39
N ALA A 303 5.25 -1.41 9.20
CA ALA A 303 5.19 -1.50 10.66
C ALA A 303 3.77 -1.25 11.20
N VAL A 304 3.11 -0.19 10.72
CA VAL A 304 1.74 0.15 11.14
C VAL A 304 0.74 -0.90 10.66
N CYS A 305 0.82 -1.33 9.39
CA CYS A 305 -0.09 -2.32 8.84
C CYS A 305 0.09 -3.69 9.53
N THR A 306 1.31 -4.13 9.82
CA THR A 306 1.55 -5.37 10.59
C THR A 306 1.02 -5.27 12.03
N GLY A 307 1.19 -4.13 12.68
CA GLY A 307 0.58 -3.85 13.99
C GLY A 307 -0.95 -3.91 13.96
N PHE A 308 -1.59 -3.30 12.95
CA PHE A 308 -3.04 -3.32 12.78
C PHE A 308 -3.57 -4.71 12.39
N MET A 309 -2.82 -5.45 11.57
CA MET A 309 -3.17 -6.80 11.15
C MET A 309 -3.42 -7.72 12.34
N TYR A 310 -2.73 -7.54 13.46
CA TYR A 310 -2.99 -8.29 14.70
C TYR A 310 -4.44 -8.14 15.23
N HIS A 311 -5.08 -6.99 14.99
CA HIS A 311 -6.45 -6.69 15.44
C HIS A 311 -7.50 -6.96 14.36
N ASN A 312 -7.15 -6.77 13.10
CA ASN A 312 -8.03 -6.98 11.96
C ASN A 312 -8.02 -8.44 11.44
N TRP A 313 -6.99 -9.23 11.76
CA TRP A 313 -6.92 -10.64 11.37
C TRP A 313 -8.09 -11.45 11.92
N TYR A 314 -8.54 -12.45 11.16
CA TYR A 314 -9.67 -13.29 11.53
C TYR A 314 -9.50 -13.96 12.91
N PRO A 315 -10.51 -13.88 13.80
CA PRO A 315 -11.74 -13.07 13.69
C PRO A 315 -11.48 -11.58 14.01
N ALA A 316 -11.88 -10.66 13.12
CA ALA A 316 -11.56 -9.24 13.27
C ALA A 316 -12.21 -8.62 14.50
N ARG A 317 -11.46 -7.73 15.17
CA ARG A 317 -11.90 -6.93 16.32
C ARG A 317 -11.95 -5.43 16.02
N ALA A 318 -11.38 -5.02 14.90
CA ALA A 318 -11.33 -3.65 14.41
C ALA A 318 -11.36 -3.68 12.89
N PHE A 319 -12.08 -2.74 12.27
CA PHE A 319 -12.16 -2.63 10.83
C PHE A 319 -11.38 -1.41 10.32
N PRO A 320 -10.71 -1.55 9.17
CA PRO A 320 -9.87 -0.49 8.60
C PRO A 320 -10.68 0.73 8.16
N GLY A 321 -11.89 0.53 7.64
CA GLY A 321 -12.63 1.54 6.89
C GLY A 321 -11.98 1.90 5.55
N ASP A 322 -12.66 2.76 4.79
CA ASP A 322 -12.17 3.39 3.56
C ASP A 322 -10.89 4.19 3.85
N THR A 323 -10.75 4.74 5.06
CA THR A 323 -9.56 5.50 5.47
C THR A 323 -8.25 4.75 5.23
N LEU A 324 -8.13 3.48 5.66
CA LEU A 324 -6.88 2.74 5.46
C LEU A 324 -6.62 2.46 3.98
N CYS A 325 -7.66 2.11 3.22
CA CYS A 325 -7.57 1.83 1.79
C CYS A 325 -7.06 3.04 1.00
N TYR A 326 -7.55 4.23 1.33
CA TYR A 326 -7.13 5.48 0.68
C TYR A 326 -5.67 5.82 1.03
N VAL A 327 -5.28 5.69 2.30
CA VAL A 327 -3.93 6.04 2.75
C VAL A 327 -2.89 5.05 2.22
N THR A 328 -3.17 3.75 2.27
CA THR A 328 -2.28 2.72 1.72
C THR A 328 -2.15 2.84 0.20
N GLY A 329 -3.27 2.99 -0.53
CA GLY A 329 -3.24 3.20 -1.97
C GLY A 329 -2.46 4.47 -2.37
N MET A 330 -2.68 5.58 -1.65
CA MET A 330 -1.93 6.82 -1.88
C MET A 330 -0.44 6.65 -1.55
N ALA A 331 -0.08 5.95 -0.46
CA ALA A 331 1.31 5.70 -0.11
C ALA A 331 2.06 4.93 -1.20
N PHE A 332 1.41 3.91 -1.79
CA PHE A 332 1.97 3.18 -2.93
C PHE A 332 2.10 4.06 -4.17
N ALA A 333 1.06 4.84 -4.50
CA ALA A 333 1.11 5.75 -5.65
C ALA A 333 2.22 6.80 -5.51
N VAL A 334 2.36 7.39 -4.33
CA VAL A 334 3.41 8.38 -4.00
C VAL A 334 4.80 7.80 -4.26
N VAL A 335 5.13 6.63 -3.69
CA VAL A 335 6.47 6.05 -3.90
C VAL A 335 6.67 5.60 -5.35
N GLY A 336 5.65 5.02 -5.98
CA GLY A 336 5.75 4.60 -7.39
C GLY A 336 5.98 5.78 -8.35
N ILE A 337 5.38 6.94 -8.07
CA ILE A 337 5.52 8.16 -8.87
C ILE A 337 6.85 8.85 -8.58
N GLN A 338 7.15 9.19 -7.32
CA GLN A 338 8.35 9.97 -6.98
C GLN A 338 9.65 9.17 -7.15
N ALA A 339 9.63 7.86 -6.92
CA ALA A 339 10.79 7.01 -7.12
C ALA A 339 10.85 6.38 -8.53
N HIS A 340 9.96 6.80 -9.44
CA HIS A 340 9.97 6.43 -10.87
C HIS A 340 9.91 4.92 -11.18
N PHE A 341 9.36 4.11 -10.28
CA PHE A 341 9.15 2.67 -10.51
C PHE A 341 7.67 2.27 -10.63
N SER A 342 6.78 3.20 -10.98
CA SER A 342 5.33 2.97 -11.12
C SER A 342 4.96 1.74 -11.97
N LYS A 343 5.73 1.43 -13.02
CA LYS A 343 5.56 0.20 -13.83
C LYS A 343 5.79 -1.07 -12.99
N THR A 344 6.84 -1.11 -12.18
CA THR A 344 7.13 -2.21 -11.26
C THR A 344 6.08 -2.29 -10.17
N LEU A 345 5.64 -1.15 -9.64
CA LEU A 345 4.56 -1.09 -8.65
C LEU A 345 3.27 -1.73 -9.19
N LEU A 346 2.88 -1.43 -10.44
CA LEU A 346 1.70 -2.03 -11.07
C LEU A 346 1.80 -3.56 -11.20
N LEU A 347 3.02 -4.13 -11.33
CA LEU A 347 3.21 -5.58 -11.29
C LEU A 347 2.92 -6.15 -9.90
N PHE A 348 3.24 -5.44 -8.82
CA PHE A 348 2.82 -5.86 -7.47
C PHE A 348 1.31 -5.75 -7.25
N PHE A 349 0.60 -4.98 -8.08
CA PHE A 349 -0.86 -4.81 -8.03
C PHE A 349 -1.62 -5.82 -8.90
N ILE A 350 -0.99 -6.91 -9.37
CA ILE A 350 -1.65 -7.89 -10.26
C ILE A 350 -3.02 -8.37 -9.73
N PRO A 351 -3.19 -8.76 -8.46
CA PRO A 351 -4.51 -9.16 -7.94
C PRO A 351 -5.53 -8.02 -7.93
N GLN A 352 -5.10 -6.80 -7.61
CA GLN A 352 -5.93 -5.59 -7.60
C GLN A 352 -6.38 -5.24 -9.02
N ILE A 353 -5.47 -5.30 -10.00
CA ILE A 353 -5.75 -5.12 -11.43
C ILE A 353 -6.75 -6.19 -11.89
N PHE A 354 -6.52 -7.46 -11.56
CA PHE A 354 -7.42 -8.55 -11.92
C PHE A 354 -8.82 -8.33 -11.33
N ASN A 355 -8.92 -7.99 -10.04
CA ASN A 355 -10.20 -7.71 -9.39
C ASN A 355 -10.91 -6.52 -10.04
N PHE A 356 -10.18 -5.43 -10.33
CA PHE A 356 -10.71 -4.24 -10.99
C PHE A 356 -11.27 -4.58 -12.38
N LEU A 357 -10.48 -5.24 -13.23
CA LEU A 357 -10.89 -5.64 -14.58
C LEU A 357 -12.10 -6.58 -14.57
N LEU A 358 -12.11 -7.57 -13.67
CA LEU A 358 -13.24 -8.47 -13.48
C LEU A 358 -14.50 -7.71 -13.02
N SER A 359 -14.34 -6.72 -12.15
CA SER A 359 -15.42 -5.86 -11.64
C SER A 359 -15.93 -4.82 -12.64
N CYS A 360 -15.18 -4.48 -13.69
CA CYS A 360 -15.54 -3.41 -14.64
C CYS A 360 -16.97 -3.51 -15.19
N PRO A 361 -17.49 -4.68 -15.62
CA PRO A 361 -18.87 -4.77 -16.11
C PRO A 361 -19.91 -4.34 -15.07
N GLN A 362 -19.67 -4.59 -13.78
CA GLN A 362 -20.54 -4.11 -12.70
C GLN A 362 -20.30 -2.64 -12.39
N LEU A 363 -19.05 -2.20 -12.29
CA LEU A 363 -18.68 -0.82 -11.94
C LEU A 363 -19.16 0.21 -12.98
N PHE A 364 -19.16 -0.16 -14.27
CA PHE A 364 -19.64 0.69 -15.35
C PHE A 364 -21.13 0.49 -15.67
N GLY A 365 -21.86 -0.29 -14.87
CA GLY A 365 -23.31 -0.46 -15.00
C GLY A 365 -23.77 -1.32 -16.19
N LEU A 366 -22.88 -2.10 -16.81
CA LEU A 366 -23.25 -3.07 -17.85
C LEU A 366 -23.96 -4.29 -17.27
N VAL A 367 -23.63 -4.64 -16.03
CA VAL A 367 -24.19 -5.74 -15.24
C VAL A 367 -24.72 -5.15 -13.92
N PRO A 368 -25.83 -5.65 -13.35
CA PRO A 368 -26.30 -5.23 -12.04
C PRO A 368 -25.19 -5.28 -11.00
N CYS A 369 -25.02 -4.17 -10.28
CA CYS A 369 -24.01 -4.01 -9.25
C CYS A 369 -24.71 -3.84 -7.89
N PRO A 370 -24.88 -4.93 -7.12
CA PRO A 370 -25.37 -4.84 -5.75
C PRO A 370 -24.46 -3.93 -4.91
N ARG A 371 -25.03 -3.32 -3.86
CA ARG A 371 -24.25 -2.50 -2.91
C ARG A 371 -23.13 -3.30 -2.25
N HIS A 372 -23.42 -4.52 -1.83
CA HIS A 372 -22.44 -5.44 -1.23
C HIS A 372 -22.15 -6.59 -2.20
N ARG A 373 -20.89 -6.73 -2.59
CA ARG A 373 -20.41 -7.76 -3.52
C ARG A 373 -19.55 -8.83 -2.84
N VAL A 374 -19.56 -8.85 -1.51
CA VAL A 374 -18.86 -9.83 -0.69
C VAL A 374 -19.53 -11.21 -0.80
N PRO A 375 -18.82 -12.31 -0.55
CA PRO A 375 -19.40 -13.65 -0.51
C PRO A 375 -20.57 -13.77 0.48
N ARG A 376 -21.49 -14.71 0.24
CA ARG A 376 -22.58 -15.02 1.17
C ARG A 376 -22.12 -16.07 2.17
N ILE A 377 -22.41 -15.89 3.46
CA ILE A 377 -22.18 -16.93 4.46
C ILE A 377 -23.38 -17.86 4.57
N ASP A 378 -23.10 -19.14 4.74
CA ASP A 378 -24.04 -20.12 5.25
C ASP A 378 -23.77 -20.31 6.74
N HIS A 379 -24.77 -20.00 7.57
CA HIS A 379 -24.65 -19.98 9.03
C HIS A 379 -24.60 -21.37 9.65
N ASP A 380 -25.11 -22.38 8.97
CA ASP A 380 -25.12 -23.76 9.46
C ASP A 380 -23.74 -24.41 9.26
N THR A 381 -23.13 -24.17 8.10
CA THR A 381 -21.81 -24.73 7.76
C THR A 381 -20.64 -23.81 8.09
N ASN A 382 -20.90 -22.52 8.34
CA ASN A 382 -19.89 -21.46 8.51
C ASN A 382 -18.93 -21.34 7.29
N LEU A 383 -19.45 -21.66 6.10
CA LEU A 383 -18.73 -21.56 4.83
C LEU A 383 -19.23 -20.36 4.01
N LEU A 384 -18.32 -19.78 3.24
CA LEU A 384 -18.63 -18.73 2.27
C LEU A 384 -18.93 -19.35 0.91
N TYR A 385 -20.01 -18.87 0.29
CA TYR A 385 -20.45 -19.22 -1.05
C TYR A 385 -20.42 -17.98 -1.96
N PRO A 386 -20.26 -18.15 -3.29
CA PRO A 386 -20.34 -17.04 -4.22
C PRO A 386 -21.68 -16.31 -4.07
N SER A 387 -21.64 -14.99 -3.87
CA SER A 387 -22.84 -14.16 -3.93
C SER A 387 -23.23 -13.91 -5.39
N GLN A 388 -24.51 -13.60 -5.61
CA GLN A 388 -25.08 -13.46 -6.96
C GLN A 388 -25.58 -12.03 -7.20
N ALA A 389 -25.61 -11.66 -8.48
CA ALA A 389 -26.24 -10.46 -9.02
C ALA A 389 -27.38 -10.90 -9.95
N PRO A 390 -28.65 -10.84 -9.49
CA PRO A 390 -29.81 -11.24 -10.30
C PRO A 390 -30.19 -10.16 -11.32
N PHE A 391 -30.75 -10.60 -12.44
CA PHE A 391 -31.37 -9.73 -13.47
C PHE A 391 -32.89 -9.67 -13.24
N GLU A 392 -33.33 -8.96 -12.20
CA GLU A 392 -34.73 -8.98 -11.74
C GLU A 392 -35.71 -8.29 -12.70
N GLN A 393 -35.32 -7.17 -13.30
CA GLN A 393 -36.25 -6.31 -14.04
C GLN A 393 -36.12 -6.44 -15.56
N LYS A 394 -34.90 -6.67 -16.06
CA LYS A 394 -34.60 -6.68 -17.49
C LYS A 394 -33.51 -7.71 -17.78
N PRO A 395 -33.62 -8.46 -18.89
CA PRO A 395 -32.54 -9.34 -19.34
C PRO A 395 -31.30 -8.51 -19.71
N PRO A 396 -30.10 -9.10 -19.63
CA PRO A 396 -28.87 -8.40 -20.00
C PRO A 396 -28.89 -7.94 -21.46
N SER A 397 -28.22 -6.82 -21.73
CA SER A 397 -27.99 -6.36 -23.11
C SER A 397 -27.18 -7.40 -23.90
N LYS A 398 -27.19 -7.31 -25.25
CA LYS A 398 -26.40 -8.21 -26.10
C LYS A 398 -24.90 -8.18 -25.75
N LEU A 399 -24.37 -6.98 -25.48
CA LEU A 399 -22.99 -6.78 -25.06
C LEU A 399 -22.73 -7.42 -23.68
N ALA A 400 -23.59 -7.17 -22.70
CA ALA A 400 -23.47 -7.77 -21.37
C ALA A 400 -23.55 -9.30 -21.43
N THR A 401 -24.45 -9.84 -22.25
CA THR A 401 -24.58 -11.29 -22.50
C THR A 401 -23.31 -11.87 -23.08
N LEU A 402 -22.72 -11.22 -24.10
CA LEU A 402 -21.46 -11.65 -24.70
C LEU A 402 -20.33 -11.65 -23.66
N ILE A 403 -20.16 -10.55 -22.92
CA ILE A 403 -19.14 -10.43 -21.87
C ILE A 403 -19.33 -11.53 -20.82
N LEU A 404 -20.54 -11.71 -20.30
CA LEU A 404 -20.82 -12.72 -19.28
C LEU A 404 -20.57 -14.15 -19.77
N ARG A 405 -20.94 -14.46 -21.02
CA ARG A 405 -20.63 -15.76 -21.62
C ARG A 405 -19.12 -15.98 -21.74
N VAL A 406 -18.36 -14.98 -22.18
CA VAL A 406 -16.88 -15.05 -22.23
C VAL A 406 -16.29 -15.24 -20.83
N LEU A 407 -16.75 -14.49 -19.83
CA LEU A 407 -16.30 -14.66 -18.45
C LEU A 407 -16.63 -16.06 -17.91
N SER A 408 -17.80 -16.60 -18.25
CA SER A 408 -18.24 -17.95 -17.87
C SER A 408 -17.42 -19.04 -18.55
N THR A 409 -17.11 -18.92 -19.86
CA THR A 409 -16.29 -19.90 -20.59
C THR A 409 -14.85 -19.90 -20.10
N LEU A 410 -14.32 -18.75 -19.70
CA LEU A 410 -13.01 -18.64 -19.03
C LEU A 410 -13.06 -19.10 -17.56
N GLY A 411 -14.23 -19.49 -17.05
CA GLY A 411 -14.47 -19.91 -15.68
C GLY A 411 -14.21 -18.81 -14.64
N LEU A 412 -14.35 -17.54 -15.03
CA LEU A 412 -14.20 -16.38 -14.14
C LEU A 412 -15.48 -16.06 -13.37
N ALA A 413 -16.64 -16.48 -13.89
CA ALA A 413 -17.94 -16.30 -13.27
C ALA A 413 -18.83 -17.52 -13.53
N LYS A 414 -19.86 -17.74 -12.71
CA LYS A 414 -20.90 -18.75 -12.95
C LYS A 414 -22.21 -18.06 -13.30
N LEU A 415 -22.85 -18.53 -14.35
CA LEU A 415 -24.15 -18.03 -14.82
C LEU A 415 -25.25 -19.01 -14.44
N THR A 416 -26.39 -18.45 -14.02
CA THR A 416 -27.65 -19.19 -13.88
C THR A 416 -28.49 -18.85 -15.09
N ILE A 417 -28.87 -19.87 -15.86
CA ILE A 417 -29.69 -19.72 -17.07
C ILE A 417 -31.11 -20.12 -16.71
N GLU A 418 -32.07 -19.32 -17.14
CA GLU A 418 -33.48 -19.65 -16.97
C GLU A 418 -33.90 -20.74 -17.98
N PRO A 419 -34.47 -21.88 -17.52
CA PRO A 419 -34.79 -23.01 -18.39
C PRO A 419 -35.83 -22.72 -19.48
N SER A 420 -36.76 -21.79 -19.22
CA SER A 420 -37.87 -21.48 -20.11
C SER A 420 -37.48 -20.53 -21.26
N THR A 421 -36.62 -19.55 -20.99
CA THR A 421 -36.26 -18.49 -21.93
C THR A 421 -34.86 -18.65 -22.53
N GLY A 422 -33.99 -19.46 -21.91
CA GLY A 422 -32.57 -19.54 -22.26
C GLY A 422 -31.79 -18.27 -21.95
N ALA A 423 -32.41 -17.30 -21.27
CA ALA A 423 -31.79 -16.05 -20.87
C ALA A 423 -30.96 -16.22 -19.59
N ILE A 424 -30.00 -15.32 -19.37
CA ILE A 424 -29.21 -15.31 -18.14
C ILE A 424 -30.06 -14.70 -17.02
N ALA A 425 -30.41 -15.50 -16.02
CA ALA A 425 -31.19 -15.09 -14.84
C ALA A 425 -30.31 -14.41 -13.79
N SER A 426 -29.11 -14.94 -13.55
CA SER A 426 -28.15 -14.35 -12.61
C SER A 426 -26.70 -14.66 -12.99
N THR A 427 -25.78 -13.86 -12.48
CA THR A 427 -24.34 -14.14 -12.49
C THR A 427 -23.81 -14.10 -11.07
N THR A 428 -22.74 -14.83 -10.77
CA THR A 428 -21.95 -14.56 -9.57
C THR A 428 -21.43 -13.13 -9.59
N ASN A 429 -21.32 -12.47 -8.43
CA ASN A 429 -20.71 -11.16 -8.32
C ASN A 429 -19.28 -11.19 -8.87
N LEU A 430 -18.92 -10.17 -9.65
CA LEU A 430 -17.68 -10.15 -10.43
C LEU A 430 -16.53 -9.57 -9.59
N THR A 431 -16.10 -10.32 -8.58
CA THR A 431 -14.97 -9.98 -7.72
C THR A 431 -14.03 -11.18 -7.58
N ILE A 432 -12.75 -10.93 -7.30
CA ILE A 432 -11.75 -12.00 -7.14
C ILE A 432 -12.12 -12.95 -5.99
N LEU A 433 -12.78 -12.46 -4.95
CA LEU A 433 -13.26 -13.28 -3.83
C LEU A 433 -14.30 -14.31 -4.28
N ASN A 434 -15.30 -13.89 -5.07
CA ASN A 434 -16.28 -14.80 -5.64
C ASN A 434 -15.66 -15.72 -6.69
N PHE A 435 -14.70 -15.23 -7.47
CA PHE A 435 -13.94 -16.05 -8.42
C PHE A 435 -13.21 -17.20 -7.72
N PHE A 436 -12.54 -16.96 -6.59
CA PHE A 436 -11.90 -18.04 -5.82
C PHE A 436 -12.92 -19.07 -5.35
N LEU A 437 -14.10 -18.65 -4.89
CA LEU A 437 -15.16 -19.57 -4.47
C LEU A 437 -15.78 -20.35 -5.63
N VAL A 438 -15.86 -19.74 -6.82
CA VAL A 438 -16.30 -20.43 -8.06
C VAL A 438 -15.29 -21.48 -8.48
N ARG A 439 -13.99 -21.21 -8.36
CA ARG A 439 -12.92 -22.11 -8.82
C ARG A 439 -12.48 -23.16 -7.81
N LEU A 440 -12.42 -22.81 -6.54
CA LEU A 440 -11.88 -23.65 -5.47
C LEU A 440 -12.97 -24.22 -4.56
N GLY A 441 -14.23 -23.81 -4.77
CA GLY A 441 -15.38 -24.22 -3.98
C GLY A 441 -15.58 -23.39 -2.70
N PRO A 442 -16.65 -23.71 -1.94
CA PRO A 442 -16.96 -23.04 -0.68
C PRO A 442 -15.87 -23.25 0.37
N MET A 443 -15.53 -22.20 1.10
CA MET A 443 -14.49 -22.27 2.13
C MET A 443 -14.77 -21.29 3.27
N THR A 444 -14.12 -21.50 4.41
CA THR A 444 -14.23 -20.58 5.55
C THR A 444 -13.63 -19.21 5.21
N GLU A 445 -14.10 -18.15 5.87
CA GLU A 445 -13.57 -16.78 5.69
C GLU A 445 -12.05 -16.71 5.90
N LYS A 446 -11.54 -17.38 6.94
CA LYS A 446 -10.10 -17.50 7.20
C LYS A 446 -9.34 -18.14 6.04
N ARG A 447 -9.90 -19.18 5.42
CA ARG A 447 -9.25 -19.84 4.28
C ARG A 447 -9.28 -18.95 3.05
N LEU A 448 -10.38 -18.24 2.82
CA LEU A 448 -10.52 -17.32 1.68
C LEU A 448 -9.50 -16.17 1.74
N VAL A 449 -9.30 -15.54 2.90
CA VAL A 449 -8.27 -14.50 3.04
C VAL A 449 -6.85 -15.06 2.87
N GLN A 450 -6.59 -16.30 3.30
CA GLN A 450 -5.31 -16.97 3.03
C GLN A 450 -5.08 -17.24 1.55
N VAL A 451 -6.13 -17.63 0.80
CA VAL A 451 -6.05 -17.80 -0.66
C VAL A 451 -5.74 -16.45 -1.34
N LEU A 452 -6.39 -15.38 -0.90
CA LEU A 452 -6.11 -14.03 -1.40
C LEU A 452 -4.66 -13.61 -1.13
N MET A 453 -4.15 -13.85 0.07
CA MET A 453 -2.74 -13.59 0.42
C MET A 453 -1.78 -14.44 -0.43
N ALA A 454 -2.08 -15.72 -0.63
CA ALA A 454 -1.26 -16.61 -1.47
C ALA A 454 -1.24 -16.13 -2.94
N ALA A 455 -2.38 -15.68 -3.46
CA ALA A 455 -2.47 -15.07 -4.79
C ALA A 455 -1.66 -13.77 -4.87
N GLN A 456 -1.67 -12.95 -3.83
CA GLN A 456 -0.86 -11.73 -3.74
C GLN A 456 0.64 -12.03 -3.70
N VAL A 457 1.08 -12.99 -2.89
CA VAL A 457 2.49 -13.42 -2.85
C VAL A 457 2.89 -14.00 -4.21
N GLY A 458 2.07 -14.85 -4.82
CA GLY A 458 2.31 -15.39 -6.16
C GLY A 458 2.42 -14.30 -7.22
N GLY A 459 1.55 -13.28 -7.15
CA GLY A 459 1.63 -12.08 -8.00
C GLY A 459 2.93 -11.30 -7.81
N SER A 460 3.37 -11.10 -6.57
CA SER A 460 4.66 -10.44 -6.28
C SER A 460 5.87 -11.24 -6.77
N VAL A 461 5.86 -12.56 -6.62
CA VAL A 461 6.92 -13.43 -7.17
C VAL A 461 6.95 -13.33 -8.70
N LEU A 462 5.79 -13.39 -9.35
CA LEU A 462 5.69 -13.20 -10.79
C LEU A 462 6.20 -11.82 -11.20
N ALA A 463 5.88 -10.76 -10.45
CA ALA A 463 6.37 -9.41 -10.69
C ALA A 463 7.91 -9.36 -10.65
N PHE A 464 8.54 -9.99 -9.66
CA PHE A 464 9.99 -10.09 -9.57
C PHE A 464 10.60 -10.87 -10.75
N VAL A 465 10.01 -12.00 -11.14
CA VAL A 465 10.45 -12.78 -12.31
C VAL A 465 10.33 -11.95 -13.59
N VAL A 466 9.22 -11.23 -13.78
CA VAL A 466 9.02 -10.37 -14.94
C VAL A 466 10.03 -9.23 -14.93
N ARG A 467 10.21 -8.53 -13.81
CA ARG A 467 11.11 -7.37 -13.69
C ARG A 467 12.58 -7.73 -13.86
N TYR A 468 13.04 -8.83 -13.25
CA TYR A 468 14.46 -9.15 -13.19
C TYR A 468 14.90 -10.27 -14.14
N GLY A 469 14.01 -11.20 -14.46
CA GLY A 469 14.27 -12.30 -15.40
C GLY A 469 13.85 -11.98 -16.84
N LEU A 470 12.65 -11.42 -17.04
CA LEU A 470 12.05 -11.29 -18.39
C LEU A 470 12.11 -9.87 -18.97
N ALA A 471 12.47 -8.85 -18.18
CA ALA A 471 12.46 -7.46 -18.66
C ALA A 471 13.37 -7.26 -19.88
N GLY A 472 14.47 -8.02 -19.99
CA GLY A 472 15.36 -8.00 -21.16
C GLY A 472 14.71 -8.45 -22.48
N LEU A 473 13.58 -9.18 -22.42
CA LEU A 473 12.82 -9.58 -23.61
C LEU A 473 11.93 -8.45 -24.15
N VAL A 474 11.63 -7.46 -23.30
CA VAL A 474 10.66 -6.38 -23.59
C VAL A 474 11.34 -5.02 -23.65
N TYR A 475 12.48 -4.84 -22.98
CA TYR A 475 13.25 -3.61 -22.91
C TYR A 475 14.75 -3.91 -23.07
N ASP A 476 15.51 -2.98 -23.67
CA ASP A 476 16.96 -3.16 -23.82
C ASP A 476 17.65 -3.30 -22.47
N GLY A 477 18.62 -4.21 -22.40
CA GLY A 477 19.32 -4.60 -21.16
C GLY A 477 19.92 -3.45 -20.34
N ASN A 478 20.21 -2.30 -20.96
CA ASN A 478 20.83 -1.14 -20.33
C ASN A 478 19.85 0.02 -20.00
N ARG A 479 18.55 -0.14 -20.27
CA ARG A 479 17.51 0.90 -19.99
C ARG A 479 16.38 0.34 -19.13
N ARG A 480 16.74 -0.53 -18.17
CA ARG A 480 15.82 -1.22 -17.27
C ARG A 480 15.26 -0.29 -16.22
#